data_AF-A0A834Y6G5-F1
#
_entry.id   AF-A0A834Y6G5-F1
#
_cell.length_a   1.000
_cell.length_b   1.000
_cell.length_c   1.000
_cell.angle_alpha   90.00
_cell.angle_beta   90.00
_cell.angle_gamma   90.00
#
_symmetry.space_group_name_H-M   'P 1'
#
loop_
_entity.id
_entity.type
_entity.pdbx_description
1 polymer ?
#
loop_
_entity_poly.entity_id
_entity_poly.type
_entity_poly.pdbx_seq_one_letter_code
_entity_poly.pdbx_strand_id
1 'polypeptide(L)'
;MIDDRVSPADVEESKTFFGLLPVFATTIMMNCCLAQLQTFSLQEGNTMNRKLYHNFEIPTPSLSVFPLVIMLLSIPLYESFTAIFVKKHSRESHMFQPLKRIGLGLVLASASMAMAAAVEAKRREATANAVTLSVFWLGWQYVLLGVSDMLTLGGMLEFFYSEIS
;
A
#
# COMPACT_ATOMS: atom_id res chain seq x y z
N MET A 1 -16.58 -7.75 -47.92
CA MET A 1 -17.74 -7.66 -47.01
C MET A 1 -17.14 -7.48 -45.63
N ILE A 2 -16.73 -6.24 -45.32
CA ILE A 2 -16.17 -5.88 -44.01
C ILE A 2 -17.40 -5.64 -43.14
N ASP A 3 -17.44 -6.29 -41.97
CA ASP A 3 -18.55 -6.23 -41.04
C ASP A 3 -18.72 -4.80 -40.51
N ASP A 4 -19.71 -4.06 -41.01
CA ASP A 4 -20.08 -2.68 -40.61
C ASP A 4 -20.74 -2.61 -39.21
N ARG A 5 -20.59 -3.64 -38.37
CA ARG A 5 -21.20 -3.69 -37.03
C ARG A 5 -20.27 -3.22 -35.91
N VAL A 6 -19.00 -2.98 -36.22
CA VAL A 6 -18.02 -2.50 -35.25
C VAL A 6 -17.35 -1.26 -35.82
N SER A 7 -17.71 -0.09 -35.29
CA SER A 7 -17.02 1.16 -35.60
C SER A 7 -15.57 1.07 -35.10
N PRO A 8 -14.57 1.65 -35.80
CA PRO A 8 -13.20 1.69 -35.28
C PRO A 8 -13.11 2.31 -33.86
N ALA A 9 -14.06 3.18 -33.51
CA ALA A 9 -14.23 3.71 -32.16
C ALA A 9 -14.61 2.63 -31.12
N ASP A 10 -15.46 1.66 -31.48
CA ASP A 10 -15.88 0.57 -30.58
C ASP A 10 -14.71 -0.38 -30.27
N VAL A 11 -13.80 -0.57 -31.23
CA VAL A 11 -12.57 -1.36 -31.05
C VAL A 11 -11.59 -0.64 -30.12
N GLU A 12 -11.46 0.67 -30.27
CA GLU A 12 -10.59 1.50 -29.43
C GLU A 12 -11.11 1.58 -27.99
N GLU A 13 -12.41 1.80 -27.80
CA GLU A 13 -13.05 1.78 -26.49
C GLU A 13 -12.88 0.42 -25.79
N SER A 14 -13.11 -0.67 -26.52
CA SER A 14 -12.90 -2.02 -25.98
C SER A 14 -11.44 -2.24 -25.58
N LYS A 15 -10.49 -1.75 -26.38
CA LYS A 15 -9.05 -1.87 -26.11
C LYS A 15 -8.63 -1.09 -24.87
N THR A 16 -9.15 0.12 -24.67
CA THR A 16 -8.96 0.89 -23.43
C THR A 16 -9.58 0.18 -22.22
N PHE A 17 -10.75 -0.43 -22.38
CA PHE A 17 -11.39 -1.22 -21.32
C PHE A 17 -10.52 -2.42 -20.90
N PHE A 18 -9.93 -3.13 -21.87
CA PHE A 18 -8.97 -4.20 -21.57
C PHE A 18 -7.66 -3.67 -20.95
N GLY A 19 -7.25 -2.44 -21.28
CA GLY A 19 -6.11 -1.75 -20.65
C GLY A 19 -6.33 -1.37 -19.18
N LEU A 20 -7.59 -1.22 -18.77
CA LEU A 20 -7.99 -0.90 -17.38
C LEU A 20 -8.09 -2.14 -16.48
N LEU A 21 -8.28 -3.34 -17.04
CA LEU A 21 -8.38 -4.58 -16.26
C LEU A 21 -7.20 -4.84 -15.30
N PRO A 22 -5.93 -4.65 -15.71
CA PRO A 22 -4.80 -4.75 -14.80
C PRO A 22 -4.90 -3.76 -13.64
N VAL A 23 -5.32 -2.52 -13.90
CA VAL A 23 -5.49 -1.48 -12.87
C VAL A 23 -6.55 -1.92 -11.85
N PHE A 24 -7.68 -2.43 -12.33
CA PHE A 24 -8.72 -2.99 -11.46
C PHE A 24 -8.20 -4.17 -10.62
N ALA A 25 -7.50 -5.12 -11.23
CA ALA A 25 -6.94 -6.28 -10.52
C ALA A 25 -5.96 -5.84 -9.41
N THR A 26 -5.11 -4.86 -9.70
CA THR A 26 -4.13 -4.33 -8.73
C THR A 26 -4.80 -3.57 -7.58
N THR A 27 -5.89 -2.84 -7.86
CA THR A 27 -6.71 -2.19 -6.84
C THR A 27 -7.33 -3.21 -5.88
N ILE A 28 -7.90 -4.29 -6.43
CA ILE A 28 -8.51 -5.37 -5.61
C ILE A 28 -7.46 -5.98 -4.69
N MET A 29 -6.27 -6.27 -5.22
CA MET A 29 -5.17 -6.84 -4.45
C MET A 29 -4.71 -5.91 -3.33
N MET A 30 -4.57 -4.61 -3.62
CA MET A 30 -4.20 -3.60 -2.63
C MET A 30 -5.24 -3.49 -1.51
N ASN A 31 -6.53 -3.42 -1.86
CA ASN A 31 -7.62 -3.38 -0.89
C ASN A 31 -7.65 -4.64 -0.03
N CYS A 32 -7.33 -5.80 -0.60
CA CYS A 32 -7.22 -7.05 0.15
C CYS A 32 -6.09 -6.98 1.19
N CYS A 33 -4.89 -6.53 0.81
CA CYS A 33 -3.77 -6.35 1.74
C CYS A 33 -4.11 -5.33 2.84
N LEU A 34 -4.76 -4.22 2.47
CA LEU A 34 -5.19 -3.20 3.41
C LEU A 34 -6.19 -3.75 4.42
N ALA A 35 -7.20 -4.50 3.97
CA ALA A 35 -8.18 -5.13 4.86
C ALA A 35 -7.53 -6.15 5.80
N GLN A 36 -6.58 -6.96 5.30
CA GLN A 36 -5.84 -7.92 6.13
C GLN A 36 -5.02 -7.22 7.21
N LEU A 37 -4.28 -6.18 6.86
CA LEU A 37 -3.47 -5.42 7.82
C LEU A 37 -4.34 -4.60 8.78
N GLN A 38 -5.54 -4.14 8.39
CA GLN A 38 -6.45 -3.48 9.32
C GLN A 38 -7.13 -4.44 10.29
N THR A 39 -7.23 -5.73 10.00
CA THR A 39 -7.96 -6.70 10.83
C THR A 39 -7.01 -7.61 11.59
N PHE A 40 -6.19 -8.40 10.89
CA PHE A 40 -5.29 -9.36 11.50
C PHE A 40 -4.23 -8.69 12.36
N SER A 41 -3.58 -7.64 11.85
CA SER A 41 -2.53 -6.98 12.63
C SER A 41 -3.06 -6.21 13.85
N LEU A 42 -4.34 -5.81 13.85
CA LEU A 42 -4.98 -5.31 15.09
C LEU A 42 -5.20 -6.43 16.11
N GLN A 43 -5.63 -7.61 15.66
CA GLN A 43 -5.78 -8.78 16.53
C GLN A 43 -4.42 -9.23 17.10
N GLU A 44 -3.39 -9.29 16.26
CA GLU A 44 -2.02 -9.59 16.68
C GLU A 44 -1.52 -8.54 17.69
N GLY A 45 -1.73 -7.26 17.40
CA GLY A 45 -1.35 -6.15 18.28
C GLY A 45 -2.04 -6.16 19.64
N ASN A 46 -3.26 -6.72 19.74
CA ASN A 46 -3.96 -6.88 21.01
C ASN A 46 -3.27 -7.91 21.94
N THR A 47 -2.53 -8.87 21.36
CA THR A 47 -1.76 -9.88 22.12
C THR A 47 -0.30 -9.45 22.37
N MET A 48 0.13 -8.33 21.80
CA MET A 48 1.49 -7.79 21.94
C MET A 48 1.64 -6.92 23.20
N ASN A 49 2.89 -6.62 23.55
CA ASN A 49 3.19 -5.67 24.63
C ASN A 49 2.83 -4.24 24.19
N ARG A 50 1.87 -3.65 24.92
CA ARG A 50 1.32 -2.33 24.66
C ARG A 50 1.87 -1.26 25.60
N LYS A 51 2.86 -1.61 26.42
CA LYS A 51 3.53 -0.65 27.31
C LYS A 51 4.49 0.21 26.51
N LEU A 52 4.18 1.51 26.44
CA LEU A 52 4.90 2.53 25.69
C LEU A 52 6.08 3.08 26.53
N TYR A 53 5.82 3.39 27.81
CA TYR A 53 6.82 3.89 28.75
C TYR A 53 6.43 3.57 30.19
N HIS A 54 7.28 2.84 30.94
CA HIS A 54 7.15 2.39 32.34
C HIS A 54 5.75 1.94 32.81
N ASN A 55 4.77 2.84 32.91
CA ASN A 55 3.39 2.61 33.33
C ASN A 55 2.29 3.00 32.30
N PHE A 56 2.64 3.52 31.11
CA PHE A 56 1.66 3.87 30.09
C PHE A 56 1.39 2.68 29.17
N GLU A 57 0.23 2.05 29.37
CA GLU A 57 -0.28 0.98 28.51
C GLU A 57 -1.30 1.56 27.53
N ILE A 58 -1.08 1.36 26.24
CA ILE A 58 -2.06 1.74 25.21
C ILE A 58 -3.30 0.87 25.44
N PRO A 59 -4.52 1.42 25.60
CA PRO A 59 -5.74 0.63 25.78
C PRO A 59 -6.25 0.04 24.46
N THR A 60 -6.94 -1.10 24.50
CA THR A 60 -7.38 -1.88 23.32
C THR A 60 -8.06 -1.08 22.23
N PRO A 61 -8.98 -0.14 22.56
CA PRO A 61 -9.63 0.69 21.55
C PRO A 61 -8.67 1.60 20.77
N SER A 62 -7.58 2.05 21.39
CA SER A 62 -6.61 2.95 20.76
C SER A 62 -5.71 2.26 19.75
N LEU A 63 -5.64 0.91 19.76
CA LEU A 63 -4.87 0.17 18.75
C LEU A 63 -5.46 0.31 17.36
N SER A 64 -6.77 0.47 17.19
CA SER A 64 -7.38 0.67 15.88
C SER A 64 -7.01 2.04 15.27
N VAL A 65 -6.74 3.03 16.11
CA VAL A 65 -6.36 4.38 15.70
C VAL A 65 -4.87 4.46 15.35
N PHE A 66 -4.03 3.63 15.98
CA PHE A 66 -2.58 3.65 15.79
C PHE A 66 -2.14 3.42 14.32
N PRO A 67 -2.63 2.40 13.59
CA PRO A 67 -2.35 2.22 12.18
C PRO A 67 -2.79 3.40 11.32
N LEU A 68 -3.95 3.99 11.62
CA LEU A 68 -4.46 5.15 10.88
C LEU A 68 -3.54 6.36 11.03
N VAL A 69 -3.05 6.60 12.25
CA VAL A 69 -2.08 7.67 12.51
C VAL A 69 -0.77 7.41 11.77
N ILE A 70 -0.26 6.17 11.79
CA ILE A 70 0.97 5.82 11.05
C ILE A 70 0.80 5.98 9.54
N MET A 71 -0.34 5.56 9.00
CA MET A 71 -0.67 5.74 7.59
C MET A 71 -0.75 7.22 7.23
N LEU A 72 -1.34 8.05 8.09
CA LEU A 72 -1.38 9.51 7.90
C LEU A 72 0.03 10.13 7.95
N LEU A 73 0.87 9.69 8.88
CA LEU A 73 2.27 10.12 8.99
C LEU A 73 3.14 9.64 7.81
N SER A 74 2.69 8.62 7.06
CA SER A 74 3.39 8.16 5.86
C SER A 74 3.24 9.14 4.67
N ILE A 75 2.24 10.02 4.69
CA ILE A 75 2.00 11.05 3.66
C ILE A 75 3.20 12.00 3.53
N PRO A 76 3.66 12.70 4.58
CA PRO A 76 4.82 13.60 4.45
C PRO A 76 6.10 12.84 4.08
N LEU A 77 6.23 11.57 4.47
CA LEU A 77 7.35 10.74 4.03
C LEU A 77 7.30 10.51 2.52
N TYR A 78 6.13 10.17 1.99
CA TYR A 78 5.91 10.00 0.55
C TYR A 78 6.13 11.30 -0.22
N GLU A 79 5.60 12.44 0.26
CA GLU A 79 5.79 13.74 -0.38
C GLU A 79 7.26 14.14 -0.39
N SER A 80 7.96 13.96 0.73
CA SER A 80 9.40 14.25 0.83
C SER A 80 10.21 13.36 -0.11
N PHE A 81 9.91 12.07 -0.15
CA PHE A 81 10.56 11.12 -1.06
C PHE A 81 10.33 11.52 -2.52
N THR A 82 9.08 11.79 -2.90
CA THR A 82 8.71 12.21 -4.25
C THR A 82 9.39 13.53 -4.63
N ALA A 83 9.39 14.52 -3.74
CA ALA A 83 10.05 15.81 -3.98
C ALA A 83 11.56 15.67 -4.20
N ILE A 84 12.24 14.80 -3.43
CA ILE A 84 13.66 14.50 -3.61
C ILE A 84 13.90 13.80 -4.96
N PHE A 85 13.07 12.82 -5.32
CA PHE A 85 13.21 12.08 -6.57
C PHE A 85 12.97 12.97 -7.79
N VAL A 86 11.92 13.79 -7.76
CA VAL A 86 11.63 14.78 -8.80
C VAL A 86 12.79 15.75 -8.96
N LYS A 87 13.32 16.30 -7.85
CA LYS A 87 14.48 17.22 -7.89
C LYS A 87 15.74 16.57 -8.46
N LYS A 88 15.97 15.28 -8.17
CA LYS A 88 17.17 14.54 -8.61
C LYS A 88 17.12 14.08 -10.07
N HIS A 89 15.91 13.88 -10.62
CA HIS A 89 15.74 13.30 -11.96
C HIS A 89 15.10 14.24 -12.99
N SER A 90 15.06 15.55 -12.69
CA SER A 90 14.49 16.61 -13.53
C SER A 90 15.29 16.92 -14.81
N ARG A 91 15.52 15.92 -15.66
CA ARG A 91 16.13 16.18 -16.98
C ARG A 91 15.57 15.46 -18.19
N GLU A 92 14.72 14.43 -18.05
CA GLU A 92 13.93 13.96 -19.20
C GLU A 92 12.51 13.53 -18.81
N SER A 93 11.54 14.11 -19.52
CA SER A 93 10.10 14.13 -19.31
C SER A 93 9.39 12.84 -19.74
N HIS A 94 9.85 11.68 -19.28
CA HIS A 94 9.18 10.39 -19.52
C HIS A 94 9.22 9.43 -18.31
N MET A 95 9.71 9.90 -17.16
CA MET A 95 10.20 9.01 -16.09
C MET A 95 9.14 8.53 -15.07
N PHE A 96 7.86 8.54 -15.40
CA PHE A 96 6.90 7.67 -14.72
C PHE A 96 5.80 7.26 -15.67
N GLN A 97 6.00 6.16 -16.41
CA GLN A 97 4.85 5.43 -16.91
C GLN A 97 3.94 5.11 -15.71
N PRO A 98 2.66 5.49 -15.75
CA PRO A 98 1.72 5.25 -14.66
C PRO A 98 1.76 3.79 -14.16
N LEU A 99 1.88 2.85 -15.09
CA LEU A 99 2.03 1.41 -14.83
C LEU A 99 3.26 1.05 -13.97
N LYS A 100 4.39 1.75 -14.12
CA LYS A 100 5.59 1.48 -13.31
C LYS A 100 5.42 1.93 -11.86
N ARG A 101 4.70 3.04 -11.62
CA ARG A 101 4.37 3.51 -10.25
C ARG A 101 3.43 2.54 -9.56
N ILE A 102 2.40 2.07 -10.28
CA ILE A 102 1.48 1.03 -9.82
C ILE A 102 2.24 -0.25 -9.47
N GLY A 103 3.12 -0.72 -10.37
CA GLY A 103 3.96 -1.89 -10.13
C GLY A 103 4.86 -1.76 -8.89
N LEU A 104 5.51 -0.61 -8.73
CA LEU A 104 6.35 -0.33 -7.55
C LEU A 104 5.54 -0.33 -6.26
N GLY A 105 4.33 0.25 -6.29
CA GLY A 105 3.39 0.20 -5.16
C GLY A 105 3.05 -1.24 -4.78
N LEU A 106 2.67 -2.09 -5.74
CA LEU A 106 2.37 -3.50 -5.46
C LEU A 106 3.54 -4.29 -4.87
N VAL A 107 4.76 -4.03 -5.34
CA VAL A 107 5.97 -4.64 -4.78
C VAL A 107 6.15 -4.20 -3.33
N LEU A 108 5.93 -2.93 -3.02
CA LEU A 108 6.00 -2.40 -1.65
C LEU A 108 4.87 -2.95 -0.75
N ALA A 109 3.66 -3.11 -1.26
CA ALA A 109 2.57 -3.80 -0.56
C ALA A 109 2.94 -5.25 -0.25
N SER A 110 3.53 -5.96 -1.22
CA SER A 110 4.01 -7.33 -1.01
C SER A 110 5.13 -7.39 0.04
N ALA A 111 6.04 -6.40 0.02
CA ALA A 111 7.08 -6.27 1.04
C ALA A 111 6.51 -5.95 2.43
N SER A 112 5.44 -5.14 2.52
CA SER A 112 4.71 -4.88 3.75
C SER A 112 4.09 -6.15 4.32
N MET A 113 3.46 -6.97 3.48
CA MET A 113 2.90 -8.27 3.90
C MET A 113 4.00 -9.26 4.32
N ALA A 114 5.13 -9.30 3.60
CA ALA A 114 6.28 -10.13 3.99
C ALA A 114 6.86 -9.70 5.35
N MET A 115 6.90 -8.40 5.60
CA MET A 115 7.31 -7.84 6.89
C MET A 115 6.33 -8.18 8.01
N ALA A 116 5.03 -8.13 7.74
CA ALA A 116 4.00 -8.57 8.69
C ALA A 116 4.18 -10.06 9.05
N ALA A 117 4.42 -10.91 8.04
CA ALA A 117 4.72 -12.32 8.27
C ALA A 117 5.99 -12.53 9.11
N ALA A 118 7.05 -11.73 8.89
CA ALA A 118 8.26 -11.78 9.70
C ALA A 118 8.04 -11.31 11.14
N VAL A 119 7.24 -10.26 11.35
CA VAL A 119 6.85 -9.77 12.68
C VAL A 119 6.05 -10.84 13.43
N GLU A 120 5.11 -11.50 12.76
CA GLU A 120 4.33 -12.59 13.34
C GLU A 120 5.20 -13.82 13.68
N ALA A 121 6.14 -14.20 12.80
CA ALA A 121 7.10 -15.26 13.08
C ALA A 121 7.91 -14.95 14.35
N LYS A 122 8.42 -13.71 14.47
CA LYS A 122 9.15 -13.24 15.65
C LYS A 122 8.28 -13.19 16.91
N ARG A 123 7.00 -12.82 16.78
CA ARG A 123 6.03 -12.84 17.90
C ARG A 123 5.80 -14.27 18.40
N ARG A 124 5.68 -15.24 17.50
CA ARG A 124 5.52 -16.66 17.84
C ARG A 124 6.73 -17.20 18.61
N GLU A 125 7.94 -16.90 18.14
CA GLU A 125 9.17 -17.27 18.84
C GLU A 125 9.27 -16.60 20.22
N ALA A 126 8.92 -15.31 20.32
CA ALA A 126 8.92 -14.60 21.60
C ALA A 126 7.91 -15.23 22.59
N THR A 127 6.73 -15.62 22.11
CA THR A 127 5.70 -16.29 22.92
C THR A 127 6.18 -17.64 23.43
N ALA A 128 6.92 -18.41 22.62
CA ALA A 128 7.54 -19.66 23.05
C ALA A 128 8.58 -19.46 24.17
N ASN A 129 9.21 -18.28 24.23
CA ASN A 129 10.14 -17.88 25.28
C ASN A 129 9.47 -17.08 26.42
N ALA A 130 8.14 -17.03 26.48
CA ALA A 130 7.35 -16.25 27.45
C ALA A 130 7.64 -14.73 27.46
N VAL A 131 8.12 -14.18 26.33
CA VAL A 131 8.38 -12.75 26.14
C VAL A 131 7.34 -12.15 25.20
N THR A 132 6.85 -10.94 25.50
CA THR A 132 5.89 -10.23 24.65
C THR A 132 6.61 -9.25 23.71
N LEU A 133 6.35 -9.38 22.40
CA LEU A 133 6.88 -8.47 21.38
C LEU A 133 6.18 -7.10 21.50
N SER A 134 6.92 -6.01 21.27
CA SER A 134 6.34 -4.67 21.31
C SER A 134 5.48 -4.36 20.08
N VAL A 135 4.35 -3.70 20.30
CA VAL A 135 3.39 -3.31 19.25
C VAL A 135 3.99 -2.35 18.21
N PHE A 136 5.09 -1.66 18.53
CA PHE A 136 5.78 -0.76 17.61
C PHE A 136 6.30 -1.44 16.34
N TRP A 137 6.57 -2.75 16.38
CA TRP A 137 7.00 -3.51 15.20
C TRP A 137 5.94 -3.51 14.09
N LEU A 138 4.65 -3.45 14.45
CA LEU A 138 3.55 -3.33 13.51
C LEU A 138 3.55 -1.97 12.81
N GLY A 139 4.19 -0.93 13.38
CA GLY A 139 4.26 0.36 12.72
C GLY A 139 5.00 0.31 11.38
N TRP A 140 6.04 -0.51 11.29
CA TRP A 140 6.91 -0.56 10.11
C TRP A 140 6.19 -1.10 8.86
N GLN A 141 5.36 -2.14 9.01
CA GLN A 141 4.51 -2.65 7.93
C GLN A 141 3.46 -1.62 7.47
N TYR A 142 2.88 -0.81 8.37
CA TYR A 142 1.90 0.22 8.01
C TYR A 142 2.53 1.41 7.29
N VAL A 143 3.77 1.80 7.65
CA VAL A 143 4.51 2.83 6.90
C VAL A 143 4.72 2.37 5.46
N LEU A 144 5.20 1.14 5.26
CA LEU A 144 5.41 0.58 3.92
C LEU A 144 4.10 0.49 3.12
N LEU A 145 3.02 0.05 3.77
CA LEU A 145 1.70 -0.03 3.15
C LEU A 145 1.20 1.37 2.74
N GLY A 146 1.33 2.38 3.60
CA GLY A 146 0.88 3.73 3.31
C GLY A 146 1.63 4.35 2.12
N VAL A 147 2.95 4.15 2.05
CA VAL A 147 3.75 4.60 0.89
C VAL A 147 3.36 3.83 -0.39
N SER A 148 3.14 2.53 -0.27
CA SER A 148 2.65 1.67 -1.36
C SER A 148 1.31 2.15 -1.92
N ASP A 149 0.36 2.47 -1.04
CA ASP A 149 -0.98 2.93 -1.40
C ASP A 149 -0.91 4.28 -2.13
N MET A 150 -0.13 5.23 -1.61
CA MET A 150 0.12 6.53 -2.26
C MET A 150 0.74 6.40 -3.66
N LEU A 151 1.71 5.51 -3.84
CA LEU A 151 2.33 5.24 -5.15
C LEU A 151 1.34 4.61 -6.14
N THR A 152 0.53 3.67 -5.67
CA THR A 152 -0.43 2.95 -6.50
C THR A 152 -1.57 3.88 -6.89
N LEU A 153 -2.21 4.55 -5.93
CA LEU A 153 -3.29 5.52 -6.18
C LEU A 153 -2.82 6.67 -7.09
N GLY A 154 -1.63 7.23 -6.83
CA GLY A 154 -1.07 8.28 -7.68
C GLY A 154 -0.82 7.80 -9.12
N GLY A 155 -0.29 6.59 -9.30
CA GLY A 155 -0.09 6.00 -10.62
C GLY A 155 -1.40 5.66 -11.32
N MET A 156 -2.42 5.19 -10.60
CA MET A 156 -3.73 4.90 -11.17
C MET A 156 -4.42 6.15 -11.67
N LEU A 157 -4.46 7.23 -10.86
CA LEU A 157 -5.07 8.49 -11.26
C LEU A 157 -4.43 9.03 -12.54
N GLU A 158 -3.10 9.03 -12.62
CA GLU A 158 -2.37 9.50 -13.79
C GLU A 158 -2.65 8.65 -15.04
N PHE A 159 -2.80 7.34 -14.89
CA PHE A 159 -3.21 6.44 -15.98
C PHE A 159 -4.64 6.75 -16.48
N PHE A 160 -5.58 6.91 -15.54
CA PHE A 160 -6.96 7.25 -15.87
C PHE A 160 -7.05 8.58 -16.61
N TYR A 161 -6.31 9.59 -16.16
CA TYR A 161 -6.28 10.89 -16.85
C TYR A 161 -5.68 10.80 -18.25
N SER A 162 -4.68 9.93 -18.49
CA SER A 162 -4.08 9.77 -19.82
C SER A 162 -4.92 8.99 -20.82
N GLU A 163 -5.84 8.13 -20.37
CA GLU A 163 -6.73 7.36 -21.26
C GLU A 163 -8.02 8.12 -21.62
N ILE A 164 -8.41 9.11 -20.80
CA ILE A 164 -9.61 9.93 -21.03
C ILE A 164 -9.29 11.20 -21.86
N SER A 165 -8.02 11.65 -21.87
CA SER A 165 -7.56 12.84 -22.60
C SER A 165 -7.01 12.50 -23.98
#